data_AF-A0A8T7EW01-F1
#
_entry.id   AF-A0A8T7EW01-F1
#
_cell.length_a   1.000
_cell.length_b   1.000
_cell.length_c   1.000
_cell.angle_alpha   90.00
_cell.angle_beta   90.00
_cell.angle_gamma   90.00
#
_symmetry.space_group_name_H-M   'P 1'
#
loop_
_entity.id
_entity.type
_entity.pdbx_description
1 polymer ?
#
loop_
_entity_poly.entity_id
_entity_poly.type
_entity_poly.pdbx_seq_one_letter_code
_entity_poly.pdbx_strand_id
1 'polypeptide(L)'
;MRFALRMPSACGWGWSPARCLLSRCSMSLSPYGQIVVVPGPYTTTYENLYSDHGRVQYIRGVAAEITPGDIPQAWRSAPLVHFAPIAGEADDPTMLDLFPDATIMATLQGWLRRWDDDGRVRFRRWNRAETLRRLSILVFSEEDIVEAPELLDELGVADPQPLLHAGGTRRHPLRIRRPLAL
;
A
#
# COMPACT_ATOMS: atom_id res chain seq x y z
N MET A 1 13.18 -7.50 23.88
CA MET A 1 13.94 -7.23 22.63
C MET A 1 13.09 -6.32 21.75
N ARG A 2 13.52 -5.07 21.55
CA ARG A 2 12.81 -4.12 20.67
C ARG A 2 13.44 -4.22 19.29
N PHE A 3 12.70 -4.73 18.32
CA PHE A 3 13.10 -4.72 16.91
C PHE A 3 12.39 -3.57 16.21
N ALA A 4 13.10 -2.47 15.98
CA ALA A 4 12.64 -1.41 15.10
C ALA A 4 12.86 -1.88 13.65
N LEU A 5 11.79 -2.26 12.95
CA LEU A 5 11.87 -2.62 11.55
C LEU A 5 11.83 -1.34 10.72
N ARG A 6 12.99 -0.91 10.22
CA ARG A 6 13.09 0.20 9.26
C ARG A 6 12.61 -0.34 7.91
N MET A 7 11.31 -0.27 7.65
CA MET A 7 10.73 -0.63 6.37
C MET A 7 11.01 0.50 5.37
N PRO A 8 11.85 0.31 4.34
CA PRO A 8 11.69 1.11 3.14
C PRO A 8 10.29 0.78 2.60
N SER A 9 9.42 1.79 2.48
CA SER A 9 8.23 1.69 1.64
C SER A 9 8.71 1.23 0.26
N ALA A 10 8.45 -0.01 -0.10
CA ALA A 10 8.68 -0.59 -1.41
C ALA A 10 7.87 -1.89 -1.50
N CYS A 11 6.96 -1.97 -2.46
CA CYS A 11 6.33 -3.22 -2.87
C CYS A 11 6.20 -3.15 -4.40
N GLY A 12 7.12 -3.81 -5.11
CA GLY A 12 7.02 -4.04 -6.55
C GLY A 12 7.30 -5.52 -6.80
N TRP A 13 6.32 -6.24 -7.35
CA TRP A 13 6.50 -7.60 -7.85
C TRP A 13 6.74 -7.54 -9.37
N GLY A 14 7.65 -8.40 -9.82
CA GLY A 14 8.49 -8.13 -10.98
C GLY A 14 7.76 -8.02 -12.31
N TRP A 15 7.96 -6.89 -12.98
CA TRP A 15 8.03 -6.73 -14.43
C TRP A 15 9.10 -5.66 -14.70
N SER A 16 10.09 -5.97 -15.53
CA SER A 16 11.17 -5.03 -15.86
C SER A 16 10.81 -4.23 -17.12
N PRO A 17 11.03 -2.90 -17.14
CA PRO A 17 11.56 -2.09 -16.06
C PRO A 17 10.47 -1.61 -15.10
N ALA A 18 10.59 -1.97 -13.82
CA ALA A 18 9.68 -1.50 -12.78
C ALA A 18 9.98 -0.02 -12.47
N ARG A 19 8.96 0.81 -12.29
CA ARG A 19 9.12 2.20 -11.85
C ARG A 19 8.49 2.33 -10.48
N CYS A 20 9.25 2.85 -9.51
CA CYS A 20 8.83 2.87 -8.12
C CYS A 20 8.96 4.30 -7.57
N LEU A 21 7.84 4.87 -7.13
CA LEU A 21 7.81 6.17 -6.47
C LEU A 21 7.74 5.96 -4.96
N LEU A 22 8.73 6.49 -4.24
CA LEU A 22 8.89 6.30 -2.80
C LEU A 22 9.11 7.65 -2.12
N SER A 23 8.61 7.81 -0.91
CA SER A 23 8.86 9.01 -0.11
C SER A 23 10.24 9.00 0.58
N ARG A 24 10.92 7.84 0.63
CA ARG A 24 12.38 7.70 0.84
C ARG A 24 12.83 6.27 0.55
N CYS A 25 14.03 6.09 -0.02
CA CYS A 25 14.63 4.77 -0.25
C CYS A 25 16.12 4.77 0.10
N SER A 26 16.59 3.77 0.85
CA SER A 26 18.02 3.55 1.12
C SER A 26 18.60 2.37 0.32
N MET A 27 17.84 1.81 -0.62
CA MET A 27 18.17 0.61 -1.36
C MET A 27 18.36 0.95 -2.84
N SER A 28 19.44 0.46 -3.46
CA SER A 28 19.69 0.67 -4.89
C SER A 28 18.91 -0.36 -5.71
N LEU A 29 17.77 0.06 -6.26
CA LEU A 29 17.03 -0.70 -7.29
C LEU A 29 17.42 -0.26 -8.71
N SER A 30 18.48 0.55 -8.84
CA SER A 30 18.91 1.14 -10.12
C SER A 30 19.10 0.15 -11.28
N PRO A 31 19.53 -1.13 -11.10
CA PRO A 31 19.62 -2.04 -12.24
C PRO A 31 18.27 -2.61 -12.69
N TYR A 32 17.20 -2.46 -11.89
CA TYR A 32 15.89 -3.06 -12.15
C TYR A 32 14.79 -2.03 -12.45
N GLY A 33 15.07 -0.75 -12.23
CA GLY A 33 14.06 0.28 -12.32
C GLY A 33 14.54 1.70 -12.07
N GLN A 34 13.65 2.65 -12.33
CA GLN A 34 13.83 4.06 -11.96
C GLN A 34 13.18 4.32 -10.59
N ILE A 35 13.89 5.04 -9.73
CA ILE A 35 13.40 5.47 -8.43
C ILE A 35 13.31 6.99 -8.43
N VAL A 36 12.17 7.51 -8.01
CA VAL A 36 12.01 8.92 -7.64
C VAL A 36 11.74 8.99 -6.15
N VAL A 37 12.44 9.90 -5.48
CA VAL A 37 12.33 10.11 -4.04
C VAL A 37 11.78 11.50 -3.77
N VAL A 38 10.60 11.57 -3.14
CA VAL A 38 10.04 12.83 -2.65
C VAL A 38 10.77 13.22 -1.37
N PRO A 39 11.43 14.39 -1.28
CA PRO A 39 12.15 14.78 -0.08
C PRO A 39 11.18 15.03 1.07
N GLY A 40 11.54 14.58 2.27
CA GLY A 40 10.74 14.77 3.47
C GLY A 40 11.60 14.82 4.75
N PRO A 41 11.10 15.46 5.81
CA PRO A 41 11.84 15.59 7.08
C PRO A 41 11.99 14.26 7.82
N TYR A 42 11.08 13.31 7.58
CA TYR A 42 11.04 12.02 8.25
C TYR A 42 10.95 10.87 7.24
N THR A 43 11.11 9.65 7.75
CA THR A 43 10.88 8.41 7.01
C THR A 43 9.82 7.62 7.74
N THR A 44 8.85 7.07 6.99
CA THR A 44 7.80 6.25 7.58
C THR A 44 8.44 5.10 8.37
N THR A 45 8.21 5.08 9.68
CA THR A 45 8.86 4.14 10.59
C THR A 45 7.82 3.52 11.49
N TYR A 46 7.71 2.19 11.43
CA TYR A 46 6.85 1.41 12.30
C TYR A 46 7.66 0.66 13.36
N GLU A 47 7.21 0.72 14.60
CA GLU A 47 7.62 -0.21 15.66
C GLU A 47 6.59 -1.32 15.75
N ASN A 48 7.03 -2.57 15.55
CA ASN A 48 6.17 -3.75 15.62
C ASN A 48 6.49 -4.53 16.89
N LEU A 49 5.52 -4.61 17.79
CA LEU A 49 5.58 -5.42 18.99
C LEU A 49 4.77 -6.69 18.76
N TYR A 50 5.46 -7.82 18.74
CA TYR A 50 4.84 -9.13 18.56
C TYR A 50 4.58 -9.78 19.92
N SER A 51 3.39 -10.36 20.07
CA SER A 51 2.97 -11.12 21.24
C SER A 51 2.18 -12.36 20.80
N ASP A 52 1.87 -13.24 21.75
CA ASP A 52 1.02 -14.41 21.48
C ASP A 52 -0.41 -14.04 21.03
N HIS A 53 -0.83 -12.79 21.29
CA HIS A 53 -2.12 -12.23 20.87
C HIS A 53 -2.05 -11.45 19.55
N GLY A 54 -0.94 -11.52 18.83
CA GLY A 54 -0.74 -10.85 17.55
C GLY A 54 0.20 -9.65 17.63
N ARG A 55 0.10 -8.79 16.61
CA ARG A 55 1.00 -7.66 16.37
C ARG A 55 0.36 -6.35 16.83
N VAL A 56 1.02 -5.63 17.72
CA VAL A 56 0.71 -4.22 18.02
C VAL A 56 1.72 -3.34 17.29
N GLN A 57 1.25 -2.37 16.52
CA GLN A 57 2.12 -1.47 15.76
C GLN A 57 2.02 -0.05 16.29
N TYR A 58 3.15 0.66 16.29
CA TYR A 58 3.21 2.09 16.53
C TYR A 58 3.90 2.80 15.37
N ILE A 59 3.37 3.92 14.91
CA ILE A 59 4.04 4.84 14.01
C ILE A 59 5.00 5.70 14.82
N ARG A 60 6.25 5.81 14.35
CA ARG A 60 7.32 6.60 14.98
C ARG A 60 7.78 7.77 14.11
N GLY A 61 7.41 7.76 12.84
CA GLY A 61 7.60 8.84 11.90
C GLY A 61 6.80 8.54 10.64
N VAL A 62 6.38 9.58 9.93
CA VAL A 62 5.61 9.50 8.68
C VAL A 62 6.36 10.31 7.64
N ALA A 63 6.63 9.72 6.48
CA ALA A 63 7.29 10.42 5.38
C ALA A 63 6.38 11.49 4.75
N ALA A 64 6.93 12.29 3.86
CA ALA A 64 6.15 13.28 3.13
C ALA A 64 5.03 12.61 2.31
N GLU A 65 3.92 13.32 2.18
CA GLU A 65 2.84 12.98 1.26
C GLU A 65 3.36 13.00 -0.18
N ILE A 66 2.86 12.08 -0.99
CA ILE A 66 3.10 11.96 -2.42
C ILE A 66 1.88 12.51 -3.14
N THR A 67 2.11 13.56 -3.91
CA THR A 67 1.09 14.28 -4.67
C THR A 67 1.14 13.91 -6.15
N PRO A 68 0.09 14.23 -6.93
CA PRO A 68 0.12 14.07 -8.39
C PRO A 68 1.30 14.78 -9.08
N GLY A 69 1.79 15.88 -8.48
CA GLY A 69 2.93 16.64 -8.97
C GLY A 69 4.27 15.89 -8.87
N ASP A 70 4.37 14.95 -7.93
CA ASP A 70 5.59 14.16 -7.70
C ASP A 70 5.76 13.01 -8.71
N ILE A 71 4.71 12.70 -9.47
CA ILE A 71 4.71 11.65 -10.50
C ILE A 71 5.34 12.18 -11.79
N PRO A 72 6.48 11.60 -12.25
CA PRO A 72 7.11 12.01 -13.49
C PRO A 72 6.17 11.87 -14.69
N GLN A 73 6.13 12.86 -15.57
CA GLN A 73 5.27 12.84 -16.77
C GLN A 73 5.50 11.60 -17.63
N ALA A 74 6.75 11.16 -17.78
CA ALA A 74 7.12 9.97 -18.54
C ALA A 74 6.55 8.66 -17.97
N TRP A 75 6.03 8.66 -16.73
CA TRP A 75 5.45 7.48 -16.10
C TRP A 75 3.93 7.43 -16.28
N ARG A 76 3.28 8.53 -16.67
CA ARG A 76 1.81 8.63 -16.77
C ARG A 76 1.22 7.74 -17.87
N SER A 77 2.02 7.33 -18.85
CA SER A 77 1.65 6.36 -19.87
C SER A 77 1.91 4.90 -19.46
N ALA A 78 2.17 4.62 -18.18
CA ALA A 78 2.41 3.25 -17.71
C ALA A 78 1.15 2.39 -17.87
N PRO A 79 1.23 1.20 -18.49
CA PRO A 79 0.06 0.35 -18.69
C PRO A 79 -0.39 -0.36 -17.40
N LEU A 80 0.48 -0.41 -16.38
CA LEU A 80 0.22 -1.01 -15.09
C LEU A 80 0.78 -0.11 -13.99
N VAL A 81 -0.05 0.20 -12.99
CA VAL A 81 0.31 1.06 -11.86
C VAL A 81 -0.06 0.35 -10.57
N HIS A 82 0.82 0.38 -9.57
CA HIS A 82 0.54 -0.18 -8.24
C HIS A 82 0.68 0.90 -7.17
N PHE A 83 -0.44 1.27 -6.56
CA PHE A 83 -0.47 2.12 -5.37
C PHE A 83 -0.33 1.26 -4.11
N ALA A 84 0.79 1.36 -3.41
CA ALA A 84 1.04 0.57 -2.20
C ALA A 84 1.42 1.45 -1.01
N PRO A 85 0.54 2.38 -0.57
CA PRO A 85 0.80 3.20 0.60
C PRO A 85 0.92 2.34 1.84
N ILE A 86 1.74 2.75 2.79
CA ILE A 86 1.91 2.07 4.08
C ILE A 86 1.44 2.91 5.27
N ALA A 87 1.31 4.22 5.11
CA ALA A 87 0.88 5.18 6.14
C ALA A 87 0.00 6.31 5.56
N GLY A 88 -0.68 6.06 4.44
CA GLY A 88 -1.60 7.03 3.83
C GLY A 88 -0.91 8.10 2.98
N GLU A 89 0.38 7.93 2.66
CA GLU A 89 1.19 8.91 1.92
C GLU A 89 0.75 9.12 0.47
N ALA A 90 -0.21 8.35 -0.05
CA ALA A 90 -0.77 8.51 -1.39
C ALA A 90 -2.30 8.40 -1.34
N ASP A 91 -2.96 9.29 -0.57
CA ASP A 91 -4.41 9.31 -0.36
C ASP A 91 -5.12 10.44 -1.17
N ASP A 92 -4.49 11.02 -2.19
CA ASP A 92 -5.16 11.94 -3.12
C ASP A 92 -5.88 11.14 -4.24
N PRO A 93 -7.23 11.22 -4.37
CA PRO A 93 -7.96 10.52 -5.44
C PRO A 93 -7.51 10.90 -6.86
N THR A 94 -7.05 12.14 -7.06
CA THR A 94 -6.65 12.66 -8.37
C THR A 94 -5.37 12.00 -8.88
N MET A 95 -4.63 11.29 -8.01
CA MET A 95 -3.52 10.43 -8.42
C MET A 95 -3.92 9.40 -9.47
N LEU A 96 -5.15 8.88 -9.40
CA LEU A 96 -5.61 7.89 -10.37
C LEU A 96 -5.89 8.57 -11.72
N ASP A 97 -6.28 9.85 -11.76
CA ASP A 97 -6.56 10.59 -13.01
C ASP A 97 -5.33 10.72 -13.91
N LEU A 98 -4.13 10.58 -13.33
CA LEU A 98 -2.88 10.58 -14.08
C LEU A 98 -2.70 9.35 -14.97
N PHE A 99 -3.50 8.30 -14.78
CA PHE A 99 -3.36 7.00 -15.44
C PHE A 99 -4.70 6.53 -16.03
N PRO A 100 -5.27 7.26 -17.00
CA PRO A 100 -6.61 6.97 -17.53
C PRO A 100 -6.70 5.61 -18.21
N ASP A 101 -5.62 5.15 -18.86
CA ASP A 101 -5.60 3.92 -19.66
C ASP A 101 -4.90 2.74 -18.95
N ALA A 102 -4.47 2.93 -17.71
CA ALA A 102 -3.69 1.93 -16.99
C ALA A 102 -4.58 0.90 -16.29
N THR A 103 -4.08 -0.33 -16.17
CA THR A 103 -4.55 -1.27 -15.15
C THR A 103 -4.02 -0.80 -13.79
N ILE A 104 -4.91 -0.47 -12.85
CA ILE A 104 -4.51 0.09 -11.55
C ILE A 104 -4.65 -0.97 -10.45
N MET A 105 -3.57 -1.30 -9.77
CA MET A 105 -3.56 -2.12 -8.56
C MET A 105 -3.42 -1.22 -7.32
N ALA A 106 -4.07 -1.58 -6.21
CA ALA A 106 -3.78 -0.96 -4.92
C ALA A 106 -3.62 -1.98 -3.79
N THR A 107 -2.65 -1.73 -2.90
CA THR A 107 -2.57 -2.36 -1.59
C THR A 107 -3.23 -1.46 -0.55
N LEU A 108 -4.34 -1.90 0.03
CA LEU A 108 -5.18 -1.05 0.90
C LEU A 108 -4.56 -0.74 2.27
N GLN A 109 -3.52 -1.47 2.66
CA GLN A 109 -2.95 -1.45 4.01
C GLN A 109 -2.67 -0.04 4.55
N GLY A 110 -2.07 0.86 3.77
CA GLY A 110 -1.79 2.23 4.23
C GLY A 110 -3.03 3.11 4.35
N TRP A 111 -4.07 2.84 3.56
CA TRP A 111 -5.33 3.59 3.60
C TRP A 111 -6.25 3.14 4.75
N LEU A 112 -6.14 1.89 5.17
CA LEU A 112 -6.90 1.30 6.28
C LEU A 112 -6.28 1.59 7.66
N ARG A 113 -5.22 2.39 7.73
CA ARG A 113 -4.53 2.74 8.98
C ARG A 113 -4.83 4.16 9.40
N ARG A 114 -4.97 4.33 10.71
CA ARG A 114 -4.84 5.60 11.44
C ARG A 114 -4.01 5.35 12.69
N TRP A 115 -3.65 6.40 13.38
CA TRP A 115 -3.00 6.29 14.68
C TRP A 115 -3.54 7.35 15.63
N ASP A 116 -3.38 7.09 16.92
CA ASP A 116 -3.65 8.05 17.98
C ASP A 116 -2.40 8.90 18.30
N ASP A 117 -2.50 9.77 19.31
CA ASP A 117 -1.43 10.70 19.71
C ASP A 117 -0.16 9.98 20.19
N ASP A 118 -0.29 8.74 20.72
CA ASP A 118 0.84 7.89 21.11
C ASP A 118 1.48 7.16 19.91
N GLY A 119 0.91 7.36 18.73
CA GLY A 119 1.28 6.71 17.49
C GLY A 119 0.79 5.26 17.39
N ARG A 120 -0.11 4.79 18.26
CA ARG A 120 -0.62 3.41 18.17
C ARG A 120 -1.49 3.27 16.93
N VAL A 121 -1.11 2.33 16.07
CA VAL A 121 -1.82 2.06 14.82
C VAL A 121 -3.15 1.38 15.13
N ARG A 122 -4.20 1.87 14.51
CA ARG A 122 -5.57 1.38 14.58
C ARG A 122 -6.15 1.27 13.18
N PHE A 123 -7.15 0.41 13.04
CA PHE A 123 -7.96 0.40 11.84
C PHE A 123 -8.66 1.76 11.63
N ARG A 124 -8.70 2.18 10.37
CA ARG A 124 -9.52 3.28 9.85
C ARG A 124 -10.35 2.71 8.72
N ARG A 125 -11.67 2.92 8.78
CA ARG A 125 -12.51 2.68 7.60
C ARG A 125 -12.12 3.67 6.50
N TRP A 126 -11.67 3.14 5.37
CA TRP A 126 -11.45 3.92 4.16
C TRP A 126 -12.59 3.63 3.18
N ASN A 127 -13.44 4.63 2.95
CA ASN A 127 -14.61 4.51 2.10
C ASN A 127 -14.52 5.53 0.95
N ARG A 128 -14.02 5.07 -0.20
CA ARG A 128 -13.99 5.85 -1.45
C ARG A 128 -14.46 5.00 -2.61
N ALA A 129 -15.79 4.85 -2.71
CA ALA A 129 -16.42 4.04 -3.74
C ALA A 129 -15.96 4.42 -5.17
N GLU A 130 -15.75 5.70 -5.46
CA GLU A 130 -15.24 6.14 -6.76
C GLU A 130 -13.81 5.66 -7.05
N THR A 131 -12.90 5.80 -6.08
CA THR A 131 -11.55 5.27 -6.21
C THR A 131 -11.58 3.76 -6.40
N LEU A 132 -12.39 3.05 -5.62
CA LEU A 132 -12.55 1.60 -5.70
C LEU A 132 -13.03 1.12 -7.07
N ARG A 133 -13.96 1.84 -7.71
CA ARG A 133 -14.45 1.53 -9.06
C ARG A 133 -13.36 1.63 -10.13
N ARG A 134 -12.31 2.42 -9.90
CA ARG A 134 -11.22 2.63 -10.86
C ARG A 134 -10.06 1.68 -10.69
N LEU A 135 -9.90 1.10 -9.50
CA LEU A 135 -8.88 0.09 -9.26
C LEU A 135 -9.27 -1.14 -10.07
N SER A 136 -8.32 -1.76 -10.76
CA SER A 136 -8.48 -3.05 -11.45
C SER A 136 -8.00 -4.22 -10.60
N ILE A 137 -7.14 -3.97 -9.60
CA ILE A 137 -6.68 -5.02 -8.68
C ILE A 137 -6.59 -4.50 -7.24
N LEU A 138 -7.11 -5.27 -6.28
CA LEU A 138 -7.00 -4.96 -4.85
C LEU A 138 -6.14 -6.01 -4.14
N VAL A 139 -5.24 -5.55 -3.27
CA VAL A 139 -4.39 -6.37 -2.40
C VAL A 139 -4.61 -5.97 -0.95
N PHE A 140 -4.92 -6.93 -0.09
CA PHE A 140 -5.07 -6.73 1.34
C PHE A 140 -4.73 -8.03 2.09
N SER A 141 -4.39 -7.94 3.37
CA SER A 141 -4.31 -9.10 4.26
C SER A 141 -5.60 -9.26 5.06
N GLU A 142 -5.87 -10.46 5.55
CA GLU A 142 -6.98 -10.68 6.49
C GLU A 142 -6.87 -9.75 7.70
N GLU A 143 -5.66 -9.54 8.23
CA GLU A 143 -5.37 -8.62 9.34
C GLU A 143 -5.84 -7.18 9.06
N ASP A 144 -5.76 -6.70 7.81
CA ASP A 144 -6.13 -5.32 7.47
C ASP A 144 -7.66 -5.10 7.51
N ILE A 145 -8.46 -6.16 7.43
CA ILE A 145 -9.93 -6.10 7.36
C ILE A 145 -10.63 -6.79 8.53
N VAL A 146 -9.89 -7.33 9.51
CA VAL A 146 -10.47 -7.98 10.71
C VAL A 146 -11.50 -7.07 11.40
N GLU A 147 -11.23 -5.77 11.46
CA GLU A 147 -12.09 -4.78 12.12
C GLU A 147 -13.25 -4.27 11.23
N ALA A 148 -13.30 -4.66 9.95
CA ALA A 148 -14.37 -4.30 9.01
C ALA A 148 -14.58 -5.40 7.94
N PRO A 149 -15.00 -6.61 8.32
CA PRO A 149 -15.21 -7.70 7.37
C PRO A 149 -16.24 -7.35 6.27
N GLU A 150 -17.23 -6.51 6.59
CA GLU A 150 -18.23 -6.00 5.65
C GLU A 150 -17.65 -5.13 4.52
N LEU A 151 -16.40 -4.66 4.68
CA LEU A 151 -15.68 -4.01 3.59
C LEU A 151 -15.55 -4.96 2.39
N LEU A 152 -15.47 -6.28 2.60
CA LEU A 152 -15.46 -7.26 1.51
C LEU A 152 -16.73 -7.19 0.65
N ASP A 153 -17.88 -7.04 1.30
CA ASP A 153 -19.18 -6.95 0.63
C ASP A 153 -19.32 -5.63 -0.13
N GLU A 154 -18.92 -4.51 0.49
CA GLU A 154 -18.92 -3.17 -0.14
C GLU A 154 -17.96 -3.09 -1.32
N LEU A 155 -16.83 -3.78 -1.23
CA LEU A 155 -15.91 -3.91 -2.34
C LEU A 155 -16.50 -4.79 -3.44
N GLY A 156 -17.56 -5.58 -3.20
CA GLY A 156 -18.13 -6.53 -4.15
C GLY A 156 -17.23 -7.75 -4.37
N VAL A 157 -16.46 -8.13 -3.35
CA VAL A 157 -15.47 -9.21 -3.40
C VAL A 157 -16.17 -10.55 -3.24
N ALA A 158 -16.60 -11.14 -4.36
CA ALA A 158 -16.96 -12.56 -4.40
C ALA A 158 -15.67 -13.39 -4.52
N ASP A 159 -15.40 -14.23 -3.52
CA ASP A 159 -14.31 -15.23 -3.47
C ASP A 159 -12.87 -14.72 -3.71
N PRO A 160 -12.28 -14.04 -2.72
CA PRO A 160 -10.96 -13.46 -2.88
C PRO A 160 -9.86 -14.53 -2.87
N GLN A 161 -9.03 -14.53 -3.92
CA GLN A 161 -8.01 -15.55 -4.16
C GLN A 161 -6.81 -15.38 -3.21
N PRO A 162 -6.36 -16.44 -2.52
CA PRO A 162 -5.18 -16.36 -1.66
C PRO A 162 -3.92 -16.18 -2.51
N LEU A 163 -3.17 -15.11 -2.23
CA LEU A 163 -1.78 -14.94 -2.62
C LEU A 163 -0.92 -15.80 -1.70
N LEU A 164 -0.43 -16.91 -2.22
CA LEU A 164 0.55 -17.74 -1.52
C LEU A 164 1.92 -17.04 -1.58
N HIS A 165 2.47 -16.72 -0.40
CA HIS A 165 3.86 -16.27 -0.29
C HIS A 165 4.81 -17.42 -0.62
N ALA A 166 5.71 -17.23 -1.59
CA ALA A 166 6.84 -18.12 -1.83
C ALA A 166 7.88 -17.93 -0.71
N GLY A 167 7.67 -18.58 0.43
CA GLY A 167 8.56 -18.52 1.58
C GLY A 167 7.83 -18.85 2.87
N GLY A 168 7.98 -20.09 3.35
CA GLY A 168 7.30 -20.61 4.53
C GLY A 168 7.66 -19.86 5.81
N THR A 169 6.66 -19.25 6.43
CA THR A 169 6.43 -19.08 7.88
C THR A 169 5.08 -18.37 8.00
N ARG A 170 4.21 -18.85 8.90
CA ARG A 170 2.79 -18.43 9.00
C ARG A 170 2.65 -16.90 8.94
N ARG A 171 2.23 -16.41 7.77
CA ARG A 171 1.76 -15.03 7.55
C ARG A 171 0.39 -15.17 6.91
N HIS A 172 -0.57 -14.40 7.41
CA HIS A 172 -1.97 -14.49 6.99
C HIS A 172 -2.06 -14.28 5.46
N PRO A 173 -2.95 -15.00 4.76
CA PRO A 173 -2.99 -14.95 3.30
C PRO A 173 -3.30 -13.53 2.83
N LEU A 174 -2.44 -12.99 1.96
CA LEU A 174 -2.80 -11.82 1.15
C LEU A 174 -3.92 -12.26 0.19
N ARG A 175 -4.79 -11.35 -0.20
CA ARG A 175 -5.88 -11.64 -1.13
C ARG A 175 -5.84 -10.70 -2.34
N ILE A 176 -6.12 -11.23 -3.54
CA ILE A 176 -6.23 -10.47 -4.81
C ILE A 176 -7.66 -10.49 -5.32
N ARG A 177 -8.15 -9.36 -5.84
CA ARG A 177 -9.36 -9.30 -6.69
C ARG A 177 -9.16 -8.46 -7.95
N ARG A 178 -9.83 -8.82 -9.05
CA ARG A 178 -10.24 -7.89 -10.12
C ARG A 178 -11.68 -7.38 -9.89
N PRO A 179 -11.96 -6.07 -9.82
CA PRO A 179 -13.34 -5.61 -9.73
C PRO A 179 -14.10 -5.94 -11.01
N LEU A 180 -15.38 -6.21 -10.80
CA LEU A 180 -16.33 -6.46 -11.88
C LEU A 180 -16.41 -5.19 -12.73
N ALA A 181 -16.12 -5.32 -14.02
CA ALA A 181 -16.50 -4.31 -15.00
C ALA A 181 -18.03 -4.20 -14.96
N LEU A 182 -18.53 -2.99 -14.67
CA LEU A 182 -19.93 -2.65 -14.89
C LEU A 182 -20.20 -2.52 -16.39
#